data_AF-A0A2V9WD97-F1
#
_entry.id   AF-A0A2V9WD97-F1
#
_cell.length_a   1.000
_cell.length_b   1.000
_cell.length_c   1.000
_cell.angle_alpha   90.00
_cell.angle_beta   90.00
_cell.angle_gamma   90.00
#
_symmetry.space_group_name_H-M   'P 1'
#
loop_
_entity.id
_entity.type
_entity.pdbx_description
1 polymer ?
#
loop_
_entity_poly.entity_id
_entity_poly.type
_entity_poly.pdbx_seq_one_letter_code
_entity_poly.pdbx_strand_id
1 'polypeptide(L)'
;MATTLHSTDRVRFWNGTRPGLSRATLDGWVLKVGELLIPMVSAMRRELINGTYIQADETPVDVQMHERREKNHQAYLWQYGRPGGTVVFDFRLGRGRDGPRQFLGQFEGLLQTDGYAAYDQIGGPKIVHAGCWSHAERYFSEAVQLNPKDPVATPIVAQIDELFAIDAEARRQRLGLEARHALRQEQSRPLLDGIRKQIEAARSTALPAGALAKACNYTLTLGWIRTGFPRRGIE
;
A
#
# COMPACT_ATOMS: atom_id res chain seq x y z
N MET A 1 -4.88 5.33 55.87
CA MET A 1 -5.97 5.96 55.10
C MET A 1 -6.12 5.23 53.80
N ALA A 2 -7.29 4.64 53.59
CA ALA A 2 -7.63 3.78 52.47
C ALA A 2 -7.93 4.60 51.21
N THR A 3 -7.47 4.16 50.05
CA THR A 3 -8.29 4.24 48.82
C THR A 3 -7.91 3.07 47.90
N THR A 4 -8.69 2.02 48.02
CA THR A 4 -8.71 0.87 47.14
C THR A 4 -9.36 1.29 45.82
N LEU A 5 -8.60 1.39 44.72
CA LEU A 5 -9.15 1.48 43.36
C LEU A 5 -9.12 0.08 42.74
N HIS A 6 -10.14 -0.71 43.03
CA HIS A 6 -10.44 -1.94 42.30
C HIS A 6 -11.09 -1.58 40.95
N SER A 7 -10.28 -1.29 39.93
CA SER A 7 -10.72 -1.38 38.55
C SER A 7 -10.66 -2.85 38.13
N THR A 8 -11.76 -3.56 38.38
CA THR A 8 -11.91 -4.98 38.01
C THR A 8 -12.44 -5.04 36.58
N ASP A 9 -11.59 -4.70 35.64
CA ASP A 9 -11.95 -4.69 34.23
C ASP A 9 -11.85 -6.14 33.67
N ARG A 10 -12.76 -7.02 34.11
CA ARG A 10 -12.92 -8.35 33.50
C ARG A 10 -13.60 -8.17 32.14
N VAL A 11 -12.90 -8.49 31.05
CA VAL A 11 -13.59 -8.57 29.76
C VAL A 11 -14.46 -9.83 29.80
N ARG A 12 -15.78 -9.65 29.76
CA ARG A 12 -16.73 -10.75 29.65
C ARG A 12 -16.85 -11.16 28.18
N PHE A 13 -15.84 -11.84 27.66
CA PHE A 13 -16.01 -12.68 26.49
C PHE A 13 -16.53 -14.03 27.00
N TRP A 14 -17.76 -14.40 26.63
CA TRP A 14 -18.41 -15.71 26.86
C TRP A 14 -19.15 -15.94 28.19
N ASN A 15 -20.40 -16.38 28.05
CA ASN A 15 -21.31 -16.74 29.13
C ASN A 15 -20.95 -18.10 29.74
N GLY A 16 -20.68 -18.09 31.05
CA GLY A 16 -20.88 -19.23 31.95
C GLY A 16 -19.76 -20.28 31.97
N THR A 17 -19.08 -20.39 33.11
CA THR A 17 -18.24 -21.54 33.56
C THR A 17 -16.76 -21.62 33.15
N ARG A 18 -15.96 -20.55 33.34
CA ARG A 18 -14.49 -20.67 33.49
C ARG A 18 -13.91 -19.75 34.59
N PRO A 19 -12.79 -20.11 35.25
CA PRO A 19 -12.08 -19.23 36.19
C PRO A 19 -11.73 -17.89 35.52
N GLY A 20 -11.92 -16.78 36.23
CA GLY A 20 -11.75 -15.45 35.64
C GLY A 20 -10.29 -15.17 35.26
N LEU A 21 -9.99 -15.14 33.96
CA LEU A 21 -8.71 -14.68 33.42
C LEU A 21 -8.63 -13.15 33.49
N SER A 22 -7.52 -12.62 34.02
CA SER A 22 -7.29 -11.17 34.04
C SER A 22 -6.89 -10.67 32.65
N ARG A 23 -7.17 -9.39 32.33
CA ARG A 23 -6.69 -8.75 31.09
C ARG A 23 -5.17 -8.86 30.97
N ALA A 24 -4.44 -8.56 32.05
CA ALA A 24 -2.99 -8.67 32.08
C ALA A 24 -2.47 -10.06 31.71
N THR A 25 -3.18 -11.12 32.11
CA THR A 25 -2.82 -12.50 31.73
C THR A 25 -3.04 -12.75 30.24
N LEU A 26 -4.18 -12.29 29.70
CA LEU A 26 -4.47 -12.41 28.26
C LEU A 26 -3.48 -11.63 27.41
N ASP A 27 -3.20 -10.37 27.80
CA ASP A 27 -2.23 -9.51 27.11
C ASP A 27 -0.84 -10.13 27.15
N GLY A 28 -0.42 -10.65 28.32
CA GLY A 28 0.85 -11.35 28.47
C GLY A 28 0.97 -12.59 27.57
N TRP A 29 -0.10 -13.36 27.38
CA TRP A 29 -0.11 -14.50 26.46
C TRP A 29 -0.02 -14.06 25.00
N VAL A 30 -0.75 -13.02 24.60
CA VAL A 30 -0.67 -12.47 23.24
C VAL A 30 0.74 -11.97 22.94
N LEU A 31 1.36 -11.23 23.87
CA LEU A 31 2.74 -10.78 23.75
C LEU A 31 3.70 -11.97 23.62
N LYS A 32 3.51 -13.03 24.43
CA LYS A 32 4.36 -14.21 24.38
C LYS A 32 4.27 -14.95 23.05
N VAL A 33 3.05 -15.09 22.50
CA VAL A 33 2.85 -15.65 21.16
C VAL A 33 3.54 -14.76 20.12
N GLY A 34 3.40 -13.45 20.22
CA GLY A 34 4.09 -12.48 19.36
C GLY A 34 5.61 -12.68 19.34
N GLU A 35 6.24 -12.82 20.50
CA GLU A 35 7.68 -13.11 20.63
C GLU A 35 8.07 -14.40 19.90
N LEU A 36 7.27 -15.46 20.04
CA LEU A 36 7.55 -16.76 19.41
C LEU A 36 7.41 -16.72 17.88
N LEU A 37 6.64 -15.76 17.33
CA LEU A 37 6.46 -15.58 15.89
C LEU A 37 7.55 -14.71 15.24
N ILE A 38 8.40 -14.01 16.01
CA ILE A 38 9.47 -13.15 15.47
C ILE A 38 10.37 -13.88 14.44
N PRO A 39 10.83 -15.13 14.67
CA PRO A 39 11.64 -15.84 13.68
C PRO A 39 10.89 -16.12 12.37
N MET A 40 9.58 -16.37 12.45
CA MET A 40 8.72 -16.59 11.28
C MET A 40 8.57 -15.31 10.46
N VAL A 41 8.26 -14.19 11.12
CA VAL A 41 8.20 -12.87 10.47
C VAL A 41 9.55 -12.51 9.82
N SER A 42 10.66 -12.85 10.49
CA SER A 42 11.99 -12.65 9.94
C SER A 42 12.25 -13.50 8.68
N ALA A 43 11.75 -14.74 8.64
CA ALA A 43 11.82 -15.60 7.47
C ALA A 43 10.95 -15.08 6.32
N MET A 44 9.73 -14.63 6.62
CA MET A 44 8.81 -14.00 5.66
C MET A 44 9.42 -12.73 5.05
N ARG A 45 10.06 -11.87 5.87
CA ARG A 45 10.80 -10.72 5.36
C ARG A 45 11.93 -11.15 4.43
N ARG A 46 12.72 -12.18 4.80
CA ARG A 46 13.80 -12.70 3.94
C ARG A 46 13.27 -13.22 2.60
N GLU A 47 12.12 -13.90 2.59
CA GLU A 47 11.48 -14.32 1.34
C GLU A 47 11.15 -13.11 0.46
N LEU A 48 10.53 -12.07 1.03
CA LEU A 48 10.16 -10.87 0.26
C LEU A 48 11.39 -10.16 -0.33
N ILE A 49 12.42 -9.89 0.49
CA ILE A 49 13.62 -9.16 0.02
C ILE A 49 14.49 -9.96 -0.95
N ASN A 50 14.34 -11.29 -0.98
CA ASN A 50 15.02 -12.17 -1.96
C ASN A 50 14.16 -12.41 -3.22
N GLY A 51 12.92 -11.95 -3.24
CA GLY A 51 12.06 -11.98 -4.42
C GLY A 51 12.39 -10.88 -5.40
N THR A 52 11.62 -10.79 -6.48
CA THR A 52 11.80 -9.79 -7.55
C THR A 52 10.74 -8.70 -7.55
N TYR A 53 9.71 -8.82 -6.71
CA TYR A 53 8.58 -7.90 -6.67
C TYR A 53 8.01 -7.75 -5.24
N ILE A 54 7.94 -6.50 -4.78
CA ILE A 54 7.31 -6.12 -3.52
C ILE A 54 6.29 -5.01 -3.77
N GLN A 55 5.11 -5.15 -3.18
CA GLN A 55 4.15 -4.08 -2.96
C GLN A 55 4.34 -3.54 -1.54
N ALA A 56 4.37 -2.23 -1.39
CA ALA A 56 4.41 -1.59 -0.09
C ALA A 56 3.39 -0.46 0.02
N ASP A 57 2.74 -0.39 1.18
CA ASP A 57 1.78 0.65 1.55
C ASP A 57 1.79 0.84 3.07
N GLU A 58 1.26 1.95 3.56
CA GLU A 58 1.16 2.21 5.00
C GLU A 58 -0.22 2.72 5.40
N THR A 59 -0.73 2.16 6.49
CA THR A 59 -2.05 2.53 7.03
C THR A 59 -1.88 3.13 8.42
N PRO A 60 -2.46 4.31 8.71
CA PRO A 60 -2.41 4.89 10.06
C PRO A 60 -3.21 4.04 11.04
N VAL A 61 -2.70 3.90 12.26
CA VAL A 61 -3.36 3.24 13.39
C VAL A 61 -3.24 4.09 14.65
N ASP A 62 -4.33 4.19 15.39
CA ASP A 62 -4.37 4.95 16.64
C ASP A 62 -3.91 4.09 17.82
N VAL A 63 -2.93 4.58 18.56
CA VAL A 63 -2.32 3.87 19.70
C VAL A 63 -2.38 4.73 20.95
N GLN A 64 -2.88 4.14 22.04
CA GLN A 64 -2.83 4.78 23.35
C GLN A 64 -1.41 4.70 23.92
N MET A 65 -0.84 5.86 24.26
CA MET A 65 0.49 5.95 24.86
C MET A 65 0.36 6.33 26.33
N HIS A 66 1.19 5.75 27.19
CA HIS A 66 1.15 6.02 28.64
C HIS A 66 1.36 7.51 28.97
N GLU A 67 2.19 8.20 28.17
CA GLU A 67 2.55 9.62 28.33
C GLU A 67 1.52 10.59 27.74
N ARG A 68 0.57 10.12 26.90
CA ARG A 68 -0.44 10.95 26.23
C ARG A 68 -1.83 10.36 26.42
N ARG A 69 -2.38 10.54 27.62
CA ARG A 69 -3.67 9.95 28.03
C ARG A 69 -4.90 10.61 27.41
N GLU A 70 -4.77 11.81 26.83
CA GLU A 70 -5.89 12.58 26.28
C GLU A 70 -6.07 12.44 24.76
N LYS A 71 -5.05 11.94 24.05
CA LYS A 71 -5.10 11.77 22.59
C LYS A 71 -4.28 10.56 22.17
N ASN A 72 -4.86 9.75 21.27
CA ASN A 72 -4.14 8.65 20.64
C ASN A 72 -2.95 9.18 19.84
N HIS A 73 -1.83 8.46 19.93
CA HIS A 73 -0.69 8.64 19.07
C HIS A 73 -0.97 7.98 17.72
N GLN A 74 -0.74 8.70 16.63
CA GLN A 74 -0.88 8.15 15.29
C GLN A 74 0.38 7.36 14.93
N ALA A 75 0.27 6.04 15.00
CA ALA A 75 1.26 5.09 14.51
C ALA A 75 0.86 4.57 13.13
N TYR A 76 1.67 3.68 12.55
CA TYR A 76 1.51 3.18 11.19
C TYR A 76 1.81 1.68 11.13
N LEU A 77 0.99 0.94 10.40
CA LEU A 77 1.31 -0.40 9.94
C LEU A 77 1.81 -0.31 8.51
N TRP A 78 3.09 -0.59 8.31
CA TRP A 78 3.67 -0.73 6.97
C TRP A 78 3.44 -2.14 6.49
N GLN A 79 2.75 -2.30 5.39
CA GLN A 79 2.51 -3.57 4.74
C GLN A 79 3.54 -3.75 3.63
N TYR A 80 4.22 -4.89 3.62
CA TYR A 80 5.08 -5.34 2.52
C TYR A 80 4.58 -6.69 2.06
N GLY A 81 4.45 -6.92 0.77
CA GLY A 81 4.01 -8.22 0.29
C GLY A 81 4.15 -8.40 -1.21
N ARG A 82 3.67 -9.54 -1.70
CA ARG A 82 3.57 -9.81 -3.13
C ARG A 82 2.21 -10.45 -3.45
N PRO A 83 1.65 -10.24 -4.65
CA PRO A 83 0.37 -10.84 -5.01
C PRO A 83 0.38 -12.36 -4.85
N GLY A 84 -0.61 -12.89 -4.11
CA GLY A 84 -0.78 -14.33 -3.89
C GLY A 84 0.32 -14.98 -3.04
N GLY A 85 1.16 -14.20 -2.36
CA GLY A 85 2.27 -14.70 -1.55
C GLY A 85 2.35 -14.07 -0.17
N THR A 86 3.57 -14.03 0.36
CA THR A 86 3.88 -13.55 1.70
C THR A 86 3.51 -12.07 1.89
N VAL A 87 3.00 -11.76 3.08
CA VAL A 87 2.70 -10.40 3.54
C VAL A 87 3.26 -10.21 4.95
N VAL A 88 3.98 -9.12 5.17
CA VAL A 88 4.53 -8.73 6.48
C VAL A 88 3.98 -7.35 6.85
N PHE A 89 3.52 -7.22 8.09
CA PHE A 89 3.16 -5.94 8.69
C PHE A 89 4.25 -5.51 9.67
N ASP A 90 4.81 -4.32 9.47
CA ASP A 90 5.82 -3.69 10.30
C ASP A 90 5.21 -2.48 11.02
N PHE A 91 5.00 -2.61 12.33
CA PHE A 91 4.43 -1.55 13.16
C PHE A 91 5.48 -0.48 13.49
N ARG A 92 5.14 0.78 13.22
CA ARG A 92 6.01 1.93 13.46
C ARG A 92 5.27 3.05 14.16
N LEU A 93 5.92 3.66 15.15
CA LEU A 93 5.39 4.86 15.81
C LEU A 93 5.45 6.12 14.92
N GLY A 94 6.12 6.06 13.76
CA GLY A 94 6.21 7.19 12.83
C GLY A 94 6.01 6.74 11.39
N ARG A 95 5.69 7.71 10.53
CA ARG A 95 5.56 7.53 9.07
C ARG A 95 6.86 7.83 8.31
N GLY A 96 7.98 7.92 9.01
CA GLY A 96 9.26 8.32 8.41
C GLY A 96 9.83 7.26 7.46
N ARG A 97 10.71 7.70 6.56
CA ARG A 97 11.47 6.85 5.63
C ARG A 97 12.26 5.73 6.31
N ASP A 98 12.60 5.87 7.59
CA ASP A 98 13.37 4.88 8.33
C ASP A 98 12.70 3.50 8.36
N GLY A 99 11.36 3.45 8.39
CA GLY A 99 10.58 2.20 8.32
C GLY A 99 10.89 1.40 7.05
N PRO A 100 10.46 1.89 5.87
CA PRO A 100 10.72 1.20 4.61
C PRO A 100 12.20 1.07 4.28
N ARG A 101 13.06 2.02 4.68
CA ARG A 101 14.51 1.91 4.49
C ARG A 101 15.09 0.70 5.24
N GLN A 102 14.70 0.50 6.51
CA GLN A 102 15.16 -0.65 7.29
C GLN A 102 14.57 -1.97 6.76
N PHE A 103 13.30 -1.96 6.36
CA PHE A 103 12.66 -3.17 5.84
C PHE A 103 13.28 -3.61 4.51
N LEU A 104 13.39 -2.70 3.54
CA LEU A 104 13.81 -3.02 2.17
C LEU A 104 15.33 -3.15 2.03
N GLY A 105 16.13 -2.45 2.85
CA GLY A 105 17.58 -2.54 2.82
C GLY A 105 18.17 -2.25 1.44
N GLN A 106 18.74 -3.28 0.80
CA GLN A 106 19.34 -3.21 -0.55
C GLN A 106 18.53 -3.99 -1.59
N PHE A 107 17.21 -4.14 -1.39
CA PHE A 107 16.32 -4.82 -2.33
C PHE A 107 16.55 -4.34 -3.78
N GLU A 108 16.80 -5.29 -4.67
CA GLU A 108 16.88 -5.10 -6.12
C GLU A 108 15.67 -5.82 -6.75
N GLY A 109 14.83 -5.09 -7.46
CA GLY A 109 13.58 -5.64 -8.01
C GLY A 109 12.54 -4.55 -8.24
N LEU A 110 11.32 -4.97 -8.54
CA LEU A 110 10.17 -4.08 -8.69
C LEU A 110 9.59 -3.74 -7.31
N LEU A 111 9.59 -2.46 -6.94
CA LEU A 111 8.91 -1.97 -5.74
C LEU A 111 7.70 -1.14 -6.17
N GLN A 112 6.50 -1.68 -5.98
CA GLN A 112 5.26 -0.97 -6.25
C GLN A 112 4.75 -0.28 -4.99
N THR A 113 4.54 1.03 -5.06
CA THR A 113 4.08 1.82 -3.92
C THR A 113 3.01 2.81 -4.37
N ASP A 114 2.37 3.45 -3.39
CA ASP A 114 1.74 4.73 -3.65
C ASP A 114 2.81 5.82 -3.93
N GLY A 115 2.38 7.03 -4.27
CA GLY A 115 3.29 8.14 -4.55
C GLY A 115 3.95 8.75 -3.31
N TYR A 116 4.05 8.03 -2.19
CA TYR A 116 4.60 8.58 -0.97
C TYR A 116 6.12 8.72 -1.00
N ALA A 117 6.60 9.94 -0.72
CA ALA A 117 8.02 10.29 -0.79
C ALA A 117 8.93 9.55 0.20
N ALA A 118 8.37 8.83 1.18
CA ALA A 118 9.17 7.95 2.04
C ALA A 118 9.77 6.78 1.24
N TYR A 119 9.14 6.38 0.13
CA TYR A 119 9.67 5.36 -0.78
C TYR A 119 10.69 5.91 -1.79
N ASP A 120 10.94 7.23 -1.81
CA ASP A 120 11.97 7.79 -2.67
C ASP A 120 13.36 7.42 -2.16
N GLN A 121 14.25 7.01 -3.08
CA GLN A 121 15.67 6.77 -2.82
C GLN A 121 15.95 5.70 -1.74
N ILE A 122 15.12 4.65 -1.68
CA ILE A 122 15.36 3.47 -0.85
C ILE A 122 15.53 2.23 -1.73
N GLY A 123 16.17 1.19 -1.17
CA GLY A 123 16.52 -0.02 -1.91
C GLY A 123 17.92 0.00 -2.49
N GLY A 124 18.23 -1.03 -3.28
CA GLY A 124 19.52 -1.19 -3.97
C GLY A 124 19.59 -0.38 -5.28
N PRO A 125 20.77 -0.30 -5.91
CA PRO A 125 20.99 0.51 -7.11
C PRO A 125 20.19 0.05 -8.33
N LYS A 126 19.71 -1.20 -8.35
CA LYS A 126 18.89 -1.76 -9.45
C LYS A 126 17.40 -1.82 -9.15
N ILE A 127 16.94 -1.15 -8.08
CA ILE A 127 15.51 -1.09 -7.78
C ILE A 127 14.74 -0.35 -8.88
N VAL A 128 13.58 -0.87 -9.24
CA VAL A 128 12.63 -0.24 -10.16
C VAL A 128 11.38 0.12 -9.37
N HIS A 129 11.10 1.40 -9.22
CA HIS A 129 9.88 1.87 -8.55
C HIS A 129 8.70 1.85 -9.51
N ALA A 130 7.60 1.20 -9.16
CA ALA A 130 6.36 1.24 -9.94
C ALA A 130 5.26 1.96 -9.17
N GLY A 131 4.51 2.80 -9.88
CA GLY A 131 3.35 3.46 -9.29
C GLY A 131 2.13 2.55 -9.19
N CYS A 132 1.34 2.72 -8.12
CA CYS A 132 0.07 2.05 -7.97
C CYS A 132 -1.05 2.74 -8.76
N TRP A 133 -1.55 2.08 -9.80
CA TRP A 133 -2.64 2.59 -10.64
C TRP A 133 -3.98 2.72 -9.88
N SER A 134 -4.24 1.87 -8.88
CA SER A 134 -5.44 1.98 -8.06
C SER A 134 -5.47 3.28 -7.25
N HIS A 135 -4.30 3.78 -6.84
CA HIS A 135 -4.23 5.09 -6.20
C HIS A 135 -4.44 6.23 -7.20
N ALA A 136 -3.88 6.13 -8.41
CA ALA A 136 -4.11 7.13 -9.45
C ALA A 136 -5.59 7.22 -9.81
N GLU A 137 -6.25 6.07 -10.02
CA GLU A 137 -7.69 5.96 -10.23
C GLU A 137 -8.49 6.62 -9.11
N ARG A 138 -8.16 6.33 -7.83
CA ARG A 138 -8.84 6.93 -6.68
C ARG A 138 -8.88 8.45 -6.74
N TYR A 139 -7.76 9.10 -7.08
CA TYR A 139 -7.73 10.56 -7.20
C TYR A 139 -8.62 11.10 -8.33
N PHE A 140 -8.69 10.41 -9.47
CA PHE A 140 -9.61 10.80 -10.55
C PHE A 140 -11.07 10.53 -10.14
N SER A 141 -11.36 9.42 -9.49
CA SER A 141 -12.67 9.09 -8.96
C SER A 141 -13.15 10.09 -7.90
N GLU A 142 -12.26 10.58 -7.02
CA GLU A 142 -12.56 11.68 -6.10
C GLU A 142 -12.93 12.97 -6.86
N ALA A 143 -12.25 13.27 -7.97
CA ALA A 143 -12.61 14.40 -8.82
C ALA A 143 -13.99 14.23 -9.48
N VAL A 144 -14.31 13.01 -9.95
CA VAL A 144 -15.64 12.66 -10.49
C VAL A 144 -16.72 12.75 -9.41
N GLN A 145 -16.45 12.33 -8.17
CA GLN A 145 -17.44 12.45 -7.09
C GLN A 145 -17.82 13.91 -6.81
N LEU A 146 -16.86 14.84 -6.92
CA LEU A 146 -17.10 16.28 -6.77
C LEU A 146 -17.82 16.89 -7.98
N ASN A 147 -17.60 16.34 -9.18
CA ASN A 147 -18.26 16.73 -10.41
C ASN A 147 -18.61 15.49 -11.26
N PRO A 148 -19.79 14.87 -11.06
CA PRO A 148 -20.12 13.61 -11.74
C PRO A 148 -20.21 13.69 -13.27
N LYS A 149 -20.26 14.91 -13.82
CA LYS A 149 -20.24 15.17 -15.27
C LYS A 149 -18.92 15.77 -15.73
N ASP A 150 -17.83 15.59 -14.96
CA ASP A 150 -16.52 16.07 -15.35
C ASP A 150 -16.11 15.45 -16.69
N PRO A 151 -15.92 16.26 -17.75
CA PRO A 151 -15.67 15.76 -19.10
C PRO A 151 -14.24 15.23 -19.27
N VAL A 152 -13.36 15.39 -18.27
CA VAL A 152 -11.96 15.00 -18.32
C VAL A 152 -11.68 13.84 -17.35
N ALA A 153 -12.09 13.94 -16.10
CA ALA A 153 -11.84 12.91 -15.09
C ALA A 153 -12.60 11.61 -15.38
N THR A 154 -13.86 11.71 -15.81
CA THR A 154 -14.72 10.53 -16.06
C THR A 154 -14.15 9.61 -17.15
N PRO A 155 -13.74 10.12 -18.34
CA PRO A 155 -13.07 9.29 -19.34
C PRO A 155 -11.76 8.66 -18.85
N ILE A 156 -10.96 9.40 -18.05
CA ILE A 156 -9.69 8.88 -17.53
C ILE A 156 -9.94 7.70 -16.57
N VAL A 157 -10.93 7.78 -15.68
CA VAL A 157 -11.32 6.65 -14.81
C VAL A 157 -11.68 5.42 -15.66
N ALA A 158 -12.54 5.59 -16.67
CA ALA A 158 -12.95 4.49 -17.55
C ALA A 158 -11.78 3.85 -18.30
N GLN A 159 -10.78 4.65 -18.72
CA GLN A 159 -9.57 4.13 -19.34
C GLN A 159 -8.66 3.38 -18.36
N ILE A 160 -8.59 3.81 -17.09
CA ILE A 160 -7.86 3.07 -16.06
C ILE A 160 -8.59 1.75 -15.72
N ASP A 161 -9.93 1.75 -15.72
CA ASP A 161 -10.71 0.52 -15.58
C ASP A 161 -10.45 -0.47 -16.71
N GLU A 162 -10.31 0.02 -17.95
CA GLU A 162 -9.92 -0.79 -19.10
C GLU A 162 -8.51 -1.40 -18.92
N LEU A 163 -7.57 -0.65 -18.34
CA LEU A 163 -6.24 -1.18 -17.98
C LEU A 163 -6.36 -2.35 -17.00
N PHE A 164 -7.22 -2.23 -15.98
CA PHE A 164 -7.47 -3.33 -15.03
C PHE A 164 -8.19 -4.51 -15.68
N ALA A 165 -9.08 -4.26 -16.64
CA ALA A 165 -9.81 -5.28 -17.37
C ALA A 165 -8.87 -6.17 -18.22
N ILE A 166 -7.83 -5.60 -18.83
CA ILE A 166 -6.79 -6.35 -19.55
C ILE A 166 -6.12 -7.37 -18.61
N ASP A 167 -5.71 -6.93 -17.42
CA ASP A 167 -5.09 -7.80 -16.42
C ASP A 167 -6.07 -8.83 -15.85
N ALA A 168 -7.34 -8.47 -15.71
CA ALA A 168 -8.40 -9.40 -15.30
C ALA A 168 -8.62 -10.50 -16.34
N GLU A 169 -8.62 -10.16 -17.63
CA GLU A 169 -8.74 -11.13 -18.72
C GLU A 169 -7.54 -12.08 -18.76
N ALA A 170 -6.32 -11.55 -18.66
CA ALA A 170 -5.10 -12.34 -18.54
C ALA A 170 -5.16 -13.36 -17.38
N ARG A 171 -5.76 -12.99 -16.24
CA ARG A 171 -5.99 -13.90 -15.11
C ARG A 171 -7.06 -14.95 -15.43
N ARG A 172 -8.18 -14.56 -16.05
CA ARG A 172 -9.26 -15.49 -16.46
C ARG A 172 -8.75 -16.56 -17.43
N GLN A 173 -7.94 -16.16 -18.40
CA GLN A 173 -7.29 -17.06 -19.35
C GLN A 173 -6.13 -17.86 -18.75
N ARG A 174 -5.76 -17.60 -17.49
CA ARG A 174 -4.62 -18.22 -16.79
C ARG A 174 -3.30 -18.08 -17.57
N LEU A 175 -3.10 -16.95 -18.23
CA LEU A 175 -1.87 -16.68 -18.98
C LEU A 175 -0.66 -16.74 -18.04
N GLY A 176 0.43 -17.33 -18.53
CA GLY A 176 1.76 -17.27 -17.88
C GLY A 176 2.37 -15.87 -17.96
N LEU A 177 3.47 -15.64 -17.23
CA LEU A 177 4.08 -14.32 -17.10
C LEU A 177 4.46 -13.68 -18.45
N GLU A 178 5.08 -14.45 -19.35
CA GLU A 178 5.47 -13.98 -20.69
C GLU A 178 4.27 -13.56 -21.54
N ALA A 179 3.22 -14.40 -21.58
CA ALA A 179 2.00 -14.10 -22.33
C ALA A 179 1.25 -12.90 -21.75
N ARG A 180 1.22 -12.75 -20.42
CA ARG A 180 0.70 -11.53 -19.78
C ARG A 180 1.51 -10.31 -20.17
N HIS A 181 2.84 -10.40 -20.14
CA HIS A 181 3.70 -9.30 -20.54
C HIS A 181 3.46 -8.92 -22.01
N ALA A 182 3.36 -9.89 -22.93
CA ALA A 182 3.04 -9.63 -24.33
C ALA A 182 1.68 -8.93 -24.50
N LEU A 183 0.63 -9.43 -23.83
CA LEU A 183 -0.71 -8.83 -23.84
C LEU A 183 -0.68 -7.37 -23.36
N ARG A 184 0.08 -7.10 -22.29
CA ARG A 184 0.29 -5.75 -21.74
C ARG A 184 1.04 -4.83 -22.70
N GLN A 185 2.05 -5.34 -23.41
CA GLN A 185 2.74 -4.55 -24.44
C GLN A 185 1.83 -4.23 -25.63
N GLU A 186 0.96 -5.16 -26.00
CA GLU A 186 0.03 -4.98 -27.12
C GLU A 186 -1.13 -4.04 -26.76
N GLN A 187 -1.79 -4.25 -25.63
CA GLN A 187 -3.05 -3.59 -25.29
C GLN A 187 -2.87 -2.48 -24.25
N SER A 188 -2.16 -2.75 -23.15
CA SER A 188 -2.01 -1.77 -22.07
C SER A 188 -1.11 -0.60 -22.48
N ARG A 189 -0.07 -0.85 -23.28
CA ARG A 189 0.87 0.20 -23.69
C ARG A 189 0.22 1.35 -24.48
N PRO A 190 -0.53 1.13 -25.57
CA PRO A 190 -1.17 2.23 -26.30
C PRO A 190 -2.24 2.94 -25.45
N LEU A 191 -2.96 2.21 -24.61
CA LEU A 191 -3.94 2.79 -23.68
C LEU A 191 -3.28 3.74 -22.69
N LEU A 192 -2.17 3.30 -22.09
CA LEU A 192 -1.34 4.15 -21.24
C LEU A 192 -0.87 5.40 -22.00
N ASP A 193 -0.29 5.25 -23.19
CA ASP A 193 0.17 6.41 -23.96
C ASP A 193 -0.98 7.40 -24.27
N GLY A 194 -2.20 6.92 -24.43
CA GLY A 194 -3.42 7.73 -24.53
C GLY A 194 -3.77 8.46 -23.22
N ILE A 195 -3.87 7.73 -22.11
CA ILE A 195 -4.13 8.28 -20.77
C ILE A 195 -3.11 9.38 -20.44
N ARG A 196 -1.83 9.16 -20.75
CA ARG A 196 -0.76 10.14 -20.49
C ARG A 196 -1.07 11.49 -21.13
N LYS A 197 -1.38 11.47 -22.42
CA LYS A 197 -1.65 12.68 -23.21
C LYS A 197 -2.85 13.42 -22.65
N GLN A 198 -3.89 12.68 -22.25
CA GLN A 198 -5.07 13.27 -21.62
C GLN A 198 -4.73 13.91 -20.28
N ILE A 199 -3.93 13.26 -19.44
CA ILE A 199 -3.52 13.81 -18.14
C ILE A 199 -2.61 15.03 -18.30
N GLU A 200 -1.67 15.02 -19.26
CA GLU A 200 -0.81 16.17 -19.55
C GLU A 200 -1.64 17.37 -20.07
N ALA A 201 -2.60 17.13 -20.96
CA ALA A 201 -3.54 18.16 -21.42
C ALA A 201 -4.43 18.68 -20.28
N ALA A 202 -5.01 17.79 -19.48
CA ALA A 202 -5.85 18.13 -18.33
C ALA A 202 -5.09 18.98 -17.31
N ARG A 203 -3.83 18.64 -17.03
CA ARG A 203 -2.99 19.41 -16.10
C ARG A 203 -2.80 20.86 -16.54
N SER A 204 -2.72 21.12 -17.85
CA SER A 204 -2.50 22.47 -18.37
C SER A 204 -3.68 23.41 -18.19
N THR A 205 -4.89 22.87 -18.03
CA THR A 205 -6.14 23.63 -17.91
C THR A 205 -6.79 23.50 -16.53
N ALA A 206 -6.35 22.55 -15.70
CA ALA A 206 -6.93 22.33 -14.37
C ALA A 206 -6.66 23.50 -13.42
N LEU A 207 -7.69 23.86 -12.64
CA LEU A 207 -7.58 24.88 -11.61
C LEU A 207 -6.50 24.50 -10.57
N PRO A 208 -5.58 25.41 -10.23
CA PRO A 208 -4.60 25.16 -9.17
C PRO A 208 -5.27 24.70 -7.88
N ALA A 209 -4.73 23.64 -7.26
CA ALA A 209 -5.26 22.99 -6.06
C ALA A 209 -6.65 22.30 -6.18
N GLY A 210 -7.26 22.26 -7.37
CA GLY A 210 -8.48 21.48 -7.62
C GLY A 210 -8.25 19.96 -7.59
N ALA A 211 -9.32 19.17 -7.44
CA ALA A 211 -9.23 17.71 -7.38
C ALA A 211 -8.63 17.10 -8.65
N LEU A 212 -9.02 17.59 -9.84
CA LEU A 212 -8.43 17.17 -11.11
C LEU A 212 -6.93 17.50 -11.18
N ALA A 213 -6.51 18.69 -10.74
CA ALA A 213 -5.10 19.06 -10.69
C ALA A 213 -4.31 18.15 -9.74
N LYS A 214 -4.87 17.80 -8.57
CA LYS A 214 -4.28 16.83 -7.64
C LYS A 214 -4.12 15.46 -8.29
N ALA A 215 -5.14 14.95 -8.98
CA ALA A 215 -5.09 13.67 -9.69
C ALA A 215 -4.03 13.63 -10.78
N CYS A 216 -3.97 14.70 -11.59
CA CYS A 216 -2.97 14.83 -12.65
C CYS A 216 -1.55 14.92 -12.07
N ASN A 217 -1.35 15.74 -11.04
CA ASN A 217 -0.05 15.89 -10.39
C ASN A 217 0.40 14.59 -9.74
N TYR A 218 -0.49 13.89 -9.02
CA TYR A 218 -0.21 12.59 -8.42
C TYR A 218 0.29 11.61 -9.49
N THR A 219 -0.50 11.42 -10.54
CA THR A 219 -0.23 10.41 -11.59
C THR A 219 1.05 10.72 -12.38
N LEU A 220 1.32 12.00 -12.67
CA LEU A 220 2.55 12.39 -13.37
C LEU A 220 3.80 12.32 -12.48
N THR A 221 3.66 12.58 -11.18
CA THR A 221 4.78 12.57 -10.22
C THR A 221 5.23 11.15 -9.86
N LEU A 222 4.30 10.18 -9.84
CA LEU A 222 4.60 8.76 -9.65
C LEU A 222 5.52 8.16 -10.72
N GLY A 223 5.84 8.92 -11.77
CA GLY A 223 6.81 8.55 -12.78
C GLY A 223 6.17 7.66 -13.82
N TRP A 224 5.50 8.28 -14.79
CA TRP A 224 5.11 7.65 -16.06
C TRP A 224 6.29 6.92 -16.75
N ILE A 225 7.53 7.34 -16.45
CA ILE A 225 8.78 6.77 -16.96
C ILE A 225 9.15 5.44 -16.26
N ARG A 226 8.57 5.12 -15.11
CA ARG A 226 8.87 3.91 -14.33
C ARG A 226 7.80 2.82 -14.37
N THR A 227 6.64 3.11 -14.96
CA THR A 227 5.53 2.17 -15.17
C THR A 227 5.51 1.54 -16.56
N GLY A 228 6.41 1.96 -17.47
CA GLY A 228 6.63 1.25 -18.71
C GLY A 228 7.15 -0.13 -18.35
N PHE A 229 6.31 -1.16 -18.53
CA PHE A 229 6.67 -2.58 -18.38
C PHE A 229 8.15 -2.77 -18.72
N PRO A 230 8.99 -3.14 -17.73
CA PRO A 230 10.44 -3.09 -17.89
C PRO A 230 10.80 -3.82 -19.19
N ARG A 231 11.61 -3.16 -20.03
CA ARG A 231 12.08 -3.73 -21.30
C ARG A 231 13.04 -4.88 -20.97
N ARG A 232 12.50 -6.05 -20.62
CA ARG A 232 13.19 -7.26 -20.14
C ARG A 232 13.90 -7.10 -18.79
N GLY A 233 13.82 -8.12 -17.94
CA GLY A 233 14.78 -8.33 -16.85
C GLY A 233 14.26 -8.29 -15.41
N ILE A 234 12.95 -8.27 -15.16
CA ILE A 234 12.40 -8.55 -13.81
C ILE A 234 11.27 -9.56 -14.00
N GLU A 235 11.64 -10.83 -13.93
CA GLU A 235 10.74 -12.00 -13.91
C GLU A 235 10.45 -12.43 -12.46
#